data_AF-A0A2V8KF33-F1
#
_entry.id   AF-A0A2V8KF33-F1
#
_cell.length_a   1.000
_cell.length_b   1.000
_cell.length_c   1.000
_cell.angle_alpha   90.00
_cell.angle_beta   90.00
_cell.angle_gamma   90.00
#
_symmetry.space_group_name_H-M   'P 1'
#
loop_
_entity.id
_entity.type
_entity.pdbx_description
1 polymer ?
#
loop_
_entity_poly.entity_id
_entity_poly.type
_entity_poly.pdbx_seq_one_letter_code
_entity_poly.pdbx_strand_id
1 'polypeptide(L)'
;MVRWNNLSNYSLSFEGKEVGREELVNKMMELYAPDVVAEVPPHDDEQIGPVILRGSELVRKWIDRISRTQVRLLYIQRRQTKRQFEGTKLVYSTPLPWGGVGISWEIIAAWSRREDRRKFTGPGSVFLQYNAAGKIDRLRLYVGEISEVTAL
;
A
#
# COMPACT_ATOMS: atom_id res chain seq x y z
N MET A 1 -13.78 5.76 5.10
CA MET A 1 -12.60 4.95 5.47
C MET A 1 -11.52 5.15 4.42
N VAL A 2 -10.32 5.58 4.83
CA VAL A 2 -9.20 5.86 3.92
C VAL A 2 -8.56 4.53 3.49
N ARG A 3 -8.24 4.39 2.20
CA ARG A 3 -7.64 3.17 1.63
C ARG A 3 -6.43 3.57 0.81
N TRP A 4 -5.45 2.68 0.76
CA TRP A 4 -4.26 2.83 -0.08
C TRP A 4 -4.56 3.11 -1.56
N ASN A 5 -5.59 2.48 -2.13
CA ASN A 5 -6.02 2.75 -3.52
C ASN A 5 -6.44 4.21 -3.76
N ASN A 6 -6.74 4.97 -2.70
CA ASN A 6 -7.14 6.36 -2.83
C ASN A 6 -5.94 7.31 -2.93
N LEU A 7 -4.68 6.83 -2.80
CA LEU A 7 -3.46 7.66 -2.91
C LEU A 7 -3.34 8.42 -4.25
N SER A 8 -4.02 7.95 -5.29
CA SER A 8 -4.08 8.63 -6.59
C SER A 8 -5.31 9.52 -6.80
N ASN A 9 -6.19 9.69 -5.81
CA ASN A 9 -7.46 10.42 -5.94
C ASN A 9 -7.31 11.90 -5.56
N TYR A 10 -6.54 12.65 -6.35
CA TYR A 10 -6.43 14.11 -6.27
C TYR A 10 -6.73 14.75 -7.64
N SER A 11 -6.96 16.06 -7.66
CA SER A 11 -7.31 16.80 -8.88
C SER A 11 -6.28 17.89 -9.19
N LEU A 12 -6.31 18.40 -10.42
CA LEU A 12 -5.59 19.61 -10.80
C LEU A 12 -6.55 20.80 -10.76
N SER A 13 -6.12 21.90 -10.18
CA SER A 13 -6.81 23.19 -10.33
C SER A 13 -6.72 23.67 -11.78
N PHE A 14 -7.49 24.70 -12.11
CA PHE A 14 -7.39 25.38 -13.41
C PHE A 14 -5.98 25.92 -13.70
N GLU A 15 -5.22 26.28 -12.67
CA GLU A 15 -3.83 26.74 -12.75
C GLU A 15 -2.81 25.59 -12.79
N GLY A 16 -3.26 24.34 -12.87
CA GLY A 16 -2.41 23.16 -12.89
C GLY A 16 -1.82 22.76 -11.52
N LYS A 17 -2.30 23.35 -10.41
CA LYS A 17 -1.85 23.00 -9.06
C LYS A 17 -2.57 21.76 -8.55
N GLU A 18 -1.86 20.85 -7.90
CA GLU A 18 -2.47 19.69 -7.25
C GLU A 18 -3.35 20.11 -6.06
N VAL A 19 -4.61 19.67 -6.06
CA VAL A 19 -5.60 19.94 -5.02
C VAL A 19 -6.02 18.63 -4.35
N GLY A 20 -6.00 18.61 -3.02
CA GLY A 20 -6.46 17.48 -2.18
C GLY A 20 -5.42 16.40 -1.90
N ARG A 21 -4.24 16.44 -2.54
CA ARG A 21 -3.17 15.44 -2.34
C ARG A 21 -2.62 15.45 -0.91
N GLU A 22 -2.29 16.64 -0.38
CA GLU A 22 -1.74 16.79 0.98
C GLU A 22 -2.74 16.32 2.05
N GLU A 23 -4.01 16.72 1.93
CA GLU A 23 -5.08 16.26 2.80
C GLU A 23 -5.20 14.73 2.78
N LEU A 24 -5.03 14.12 1.61
CA LEU A 24 -5.11 12.67 1.46
C LEU A 24 -3.91 11.94 2.06
N VAL A 25 -2.69 12.49 1.94
CA VAL A 25 -1.50 12.00 2.66
C VAL A 25 -1.72 12.10 4.17
N ASN A 26 -2.26 13.22 4.66
CA ASN A 26 -2.56 13.43 6.08
C ASN A 26 -3.57 12.40 6.61
N LYS A 27 -4.68 12.19 5.89
CA LYS A 27 -5.69 11.16 6.21
C LYS A 27 -5.12 9.74 6.24
N MET A 28 -4.14 9.44 5.39
CA MET A 28 -3.45 8.15 5.43
C MET A 28 -2.51 8.04 6.64
N MET A 29 -1.81 9.12 6.99
CA MET A 29 -0.92 9.14 8.15
C MET A 29 -1.67 9.01 9.48
N GLU A 30 -2.93 9.43 9.55
CA GLU A 30 -3.79 9.20 10.72
C GLU A 30 -3.94 7.72 11.10
N LEU A 31 -3.71 6.78 10.17
CA LEU A 31 -3.82 5.34 10.44
C LEU A 31 -2.61 4.76 11.17
N TYR A 32 -1.44 5.42 11.07
CA TYR A 32 -0.18 4.88 11.55
C TYR A 32 0.15 5.37 12.96
N ALA A 33 0.82 4.53 13.75
CA ALA A 33 1.41 4.94 15.01
C ALA A 33 2.64 5.83 14.76
N PRO A 34 3.00 6.75 15.69
CA PRO A 34 4.17 7.61 15.53
C PRO A 34 5.48 6.85 15.33
N ASP A 35 5.61 5.69 15.98
CA ASP A 35 6.74 4.78 16.03
C ASP A 35 6.63 3.59 15.05
N VAL A 36 5.74 3.70 14.06
CA VAL A 36 5.51 2.65 13.06
C VAL A 36 6.79 2.10 12.43
N VAL A 37 6.86 0.79 12.21
CA VAL A 37 7.86 0.15 11.37
C VAL A 37 7.22 -0.38 10.09
N ALA A 38 7.61 0.13 8.93
CA ALA A 38 7.10 -0.31 7.64
C ALA A 38 8.21 -0.96 6.81
N GLU A 39 8.01 -2.20 6.39
CA GLU A 39 8.83 -2.87 5.39
C GLU A 39 8.09 -2.82 4.05
N VAL A 40 8.69 -2.22 3.05
CA VAL A 40 8.01 -1.83 1.81
C VAL A 40 8.83 -2.25 0.60
N PRO A 41 8.22 -2.39 -0.59
CA PRO A 41 8.95 -2.73 -1.79
C PRO A 41 10.04 -1.69 -2.10
N PRO A 42 11.07 -2.06 -2.88
CA PRO A 42 12.01 -1.10 -3.44
C PRO A 42 11.23 0.05 -4.09
N HIS A 43 11.69 1.27 -3.84
CA HIS A 43 11.07 2.48 -4.39
C HIS A 43 12.07 3.35 -5.15
N ASP A 44 13.28 2.83 -5.35
CA ASP A 44 14.37 3.37 -6.17
C ASP A 44 14.88 2.26 -7.10
N ASP A 45 15.33 2.64 -8.30
CA ASP A 45 15.78 1.69 -9.34
C ASP A 45 17.11 1.02 -8.97
N GLU A 46 17.90 1.65 -8.08
CA GLU A 46 19.16 1.08 -7.58
C GLU A 46 18.99 0.19 -6.35
N GLN A 47 17.78 0.15 -5.75
CA GLN A 47 17.54 -0.61 -4.53
C GLN A 47 17.34 -2.10 -4.81
N ILE A 48 18.17 -2.92 -4.16
CA ILE A 48 18.01 -4.38 -4.14
C ILE A 48 17.24 -4.78 -2.87
N GLY A 49 16.00 -5.23 -3.04
CA GLY A 49 15.18 -5.78 -1.96
C GLY A 49 14.37 -4.74 -1.16
N PRO A 50 13.57 -5.20 -0.18
CA PRO A 50 12.66 -4.35 0.57
C PRO A 50 13.40 -3.36 1.47
N VAL A 51 12.76 -2.21 1.72
CA VAL A 51 13.28 -1.16 2.59
C VAL A 51 12.50 -1.11 3.90
N ILE A 52 13.21 -0.98 5.02
CA ILE A 52 12.61 -0.79 6.34
C ILE A 52 12.61 0.70 6.70
N LEU A 53 11.43 1.27 6.84
CA LEU A 53 11.14 2.63 7.29
C LEU A 53 10.77 2.59 8.77
N ARG A 54 11.47 3.37 9.60
CA ARG A 54 11.20 3.48 11.05
C ARG A 54 10.68 4.87 11.37
N GLY A 55 9.53 4.93 12.03
CA GLY A 55 8.86 6.17 12.40
C GLY A 55 7.97 6.74 11.29
N SER A 56 6.95 7.47 11.74
CA SER A 56 5.91 8.07 10.89
C SER A 56 6.44 9.02 9.82
N GLU A 57 7.54 9.74 10.06
CA GLU A 57 8.13 10.66 9.09
C GLU A 57 8.67 9.96 7.84
N LEU A 58 9.34 8.80 7.99
CA LEU A 58 9.83 8.05 6.84
C LEU A 58 8.67 7.40 6.06
N VAL A 59 7.66 6.91 6.77
CA VAL A 59 6.43 6.39 6.15
C VAL A 59 5.69 7.49 5.39
N ARG A 60 5.61 8.71 5.95
CA ARG A 60 5.03 9.87 5.27
C ARG A 60 5.75 10.18 3.96
N LYS A 61 7.08 10.25 3.97
CA LYS A 61 7.87 10.50 2.75
C LYS A 61 7.60 9.47 1.68
N TRP A 62 7.50 8.20 2.06
CA TRP A 62 7.20 7.12 1.14
C TRP A 62 5.76 7.19 0.58
N ILE A 63 4.76 7.46 1.43
CA ILE A 63 3.36 7.69 1.00
C ILE A 63 3.27 8.90 0.06
N ASP A 64 3.96 9.99 0.40
CA ASP A 64 4.04 11.19 -0.42
C ASP A 64 4.63 10.87 -1.80
N ARG A 65 5.72 10.09 -1.86
CA ARG A 65 6.32 9.62 -3.11
C ARG A 65 5.33 8.83 -3.95
N ILE A 66 4.63 7.84 -3.38
CA ILE A 66 3.61 7.06 -4.10
C ILE A 66 2.53 7.98 -4.69
N SER A 67 2.03 8.94 -3.90
CA SER A 67 1.00 9.88 -4.37
C SER A 67 1.45 10.73 -5.56
N ARG A 68 2.77 10.98 -5.70
CA ARG A 68 3.35 11.76 -6.79
C ARG A 68 3.70 10.92 -8.01
N THR A 69 4.14 9.68 -7.82
CA THR A 69 4.72 8.86 -8.89
C THR A 69 3.74 7.84 -9.47
N GLN A 70 2.68 7.47 -8.73
CA GLN A 70 1.74 6.42 -9.13
C GLN A 70 0.32 6.95 -9.29
N VAL A 71 -0.39 6.41 -10.28
CA VAL A 71 -1.81 6.67 -10.53
C VAL A 71 -2.56 5.37 -10.78
N ARG A 72 -3.89 5.37 -10.61
CA ARG A 72 -4.73 4.17 -10.74
C ARG A 72 -4.22 3.03 -9.84
N LEU A 73 -3.88 3.37 -8.60
CA LEU A 73 -3.31 2.43 -7.64
C LEU A 73 -4.38 1.45 -7.16
N LEU A 74 -4.12 0.16 -7.33
CA LEU A 74 -5.04 -0.93 -7.02
C LEU A 74 -4.30 -2.01 -6.24
N TYR A 75 -4.66 -2.18 -4.96
CA TYR A 75 -4.33 -3.38 -4.18
C TYR A 75 -5.56 -4.29 -4.14
N ILE A 76 -5.55 -5.31 -5.00
CA ILE A 76 -6.68 -6.22 -5.21
C ILE A 76 -6.47 -7.45 -4.34
N GLN A 77 -7.33 -7.67 -3.35
CA GLN A 77 -7.27 -8.90 -2.55
C GLN A 77 -7.52 -10.14 -3.42
N ARG A 78 -6.63 -11.13 -3.35
CA ARG A 78 -6.79 -12.39 -4.09
C ARG A 78 -7.97 -13.17 -3.54
N ARG A 79 -8.69 -13.82 -4.45
CA ARG A 79 -9.77 -14.76 -4.13
C ARG A 79 -9.29 -16.17 -4.39
N GLN A 80 -9.72 -17.09 -3.55
CA GLN A 80 -9.44 -18.51 -3.70
C GLN A 80 -10.74 -19.28 -3.93
N THR A 81 -10.67 -20.27 -4.80
CA THR A 81 -11.77 -21.17 -5.13
C THR A 81 -11.33 -22.60 -4.79
N LYS A 82 -12.20 -23.36 -4.12
CA LYS A 82 -11.94 -24.76 -3.76
C LYS A 82 -13.22 -25.57 -3.78
N ARG A 83 -13.30 -26.59 -4.66
CA ARG A 83 -14.49 -27.42 -4.88
C ARG A 83 -15.73 -26.56 -5.12
N GLN A 84 -16.77 -26.67 -4.28
CA GLN A 84 -18.00 -25.88 -4.39
C GLN A 84 -17.89 -24.41 -3.92
N PHE A 85 -16.76 -24.01 -3.32
CA PHE A 85 -16.60 -22.65 -2.80
C PHE A 85 -15.88 -21.79 -3.82
N GLU A 86 -16.57 -20.79 -4.35
CA GLU A 86 -16.02 -19.85 -5.32
C GLU A 86 -15.75 -18.49 -4.69
N GLY A 87 -14.56 -17.94 -4.96
CA GLY A 87 -14.32 -16.51 -4.76
C GLY A 87 -14.11 -16.06 -3.31
N THR A 88 -13.71 -16.94 -2.40
CA THR A 88 -13.46 -16.61 -1.00
C THR A 88 -12.23 -15.72 -0.83
N LYS A 89 -12.38 -14.63 -0.10
CA LYS A 89 -11.29 -13.73 0.29
C LYS A 89 -10.68 -14.20 1.60
N LEU A 90 -9.47 -14.76 1.55
CA LEU A 90 -8.79 -15.19 2.76
C LEU A 90 -8.09 -14.01 3.42
N VAL A 91 -8.39 -13.84 4.71
CA VAL A 91 -7.73 -12.93 5.64
C VAL A 91 -7.38 -13.76 6.86
N TYR A 92 -6.11 -13.76 7.23
CA TYR A 92 -5.63 -14.42 8.43
C TYR A 92 -5.45 -13.37 9.52
N SER A 93 -5.92 -13.65 10.72
CA SER A 93 -5.75 -12.75 11.86
C SER A 93 -5.33 -13.51 13.11
N THR A 94 -4.50 -12.87 13.93
CA THR A 94 -4.09 -13.42 15.23
C THR A 94 -3.96 -12.29 16.26
N PRO A 95 -4.44 -12.48 17.49
CA PRO A 95 -4.10 -11.56 18.58
C PRO A 95 -2.59 -11.58 18.82
N LEU A 96 -2.02 -10.44 19.20
CA LEU A 96 -0.58 -10.32 19.49
C LEU A 96 -0.32 -10.45 21.00
N PRO A 97 0.77 -11.11 21.43
CA PRO A 97 1.09 -11.28 22.86
C PRO A 97 1.25 -9.96 23.64
N TRP A 98 1.62 -8.88 22.95
CA TRP A 98 1.76 -7.53 23.50
C TRP A 98 0.51 -6.65 23.32
N GLY A 99 -0.62 -7.26 22.95
CA GLY A 99 -1.88 -6.56 22.68
C GLY A 99 -2.03 -6.13 21.22
N GLY A 100 -3.28 -5.97 20.79
CA GLY A 100 -3.62 -5.64 19.41
C GLY A 100 -3.82 -6.89 18.52
N VAL A 101 -3.79 -6.69 17.19
CA VAL A 101 -4.10 -7.74 16.22
C VAL A 101 -3.17 -7.69 15.01
N GLY A 102 -2.62 -8.85 14.65
CA GLY A 102 -1.95 -9.07 13.38
C GLY A 102 -2.95 -9.54 12.32
N ILE A 103 -2.88 -8.99 11.12
CA ILE A 103 -3.74 -9.35 9.98
C ILE A 103 -2.88 -9.53 8.73
N SER A 104 -3.12 -10.57 7.94
CA SER A 104 -2.45 -10.76 6.64
C SER A 104 -3.36 -11.30 5.56
N TRP A 105 -3.06 -10.93 4.31
CA TRP A 105 -3.75 -11.42 3.12
C TRP A 105 -2.89 -11.23 1.87
N GLU A 106 -3.22 -12.00 0.82
CA GLU A 106 -2.58 -11.87 -0.48
C GLU A 106 -3.27 -10.79 -1.34
N ILE A 107 -2.47 -10.13 -2.18
CA ILE A 107 -2.91 -9.08 -3.08
C ILE A 107 -2.34 -9.28 -4.50
N ILE A 108 -2.93 -8.59 -5.46
CA ILE A 108 -2.28 -8.15 -6.69
C ILE A 108 -2.16 -6.63 -6.57
N ALA A 109 -0.95 -6.10 -6.63
CA ALA A 109 -0.70 -4.68 -6.73
C ALA A 109 -0.66 -4.30 -8.22
N ALA A 110 -1.41 -3.27 -8.61
CA ALA A 110 -1.37 -2.72 -9.96
C ALA A 110 -1.40 -1.20 -9.92
N TRP A 111 -0.62 -0.56 -10.78
CA TRP A 111 -0.58 0.89 -10.89
C TRP A 111 -0.11 1.32 -12.28
N SER A 112 -0.24 2.61 -12.59
CA SER A 112 0.47 3.21 -13.71
C SER A 112 1.48 4.23 -13.18
N ARG A 113 2.67 4.28 -13.78
CA ARG A 113 3.63 5.35 -13.51
C ARG A 113 3.08 6.66 -14.08
N ARG A 114 3.16 7.74 -13.32
CA ARG A 114 2.55 9.02 -13.69
C ARG A 114 3.23 9.66 -14.89
N GLU A 115 4.55 9.57 -14.94
CA GLU A 115 5.42 10.22 -15.94
C GLU A 115 5.09 9.78 -17.37
N ASP A 116 5.06 8.47 -17.61
CA ASP A 116 4.96 7.89 -18.96
C ASP A 116 3.79 6.93 -19.14
N ARG A 117 2.95 6.78 -18.10
CA ARG A 117 1.75 5.92 -18.11
C ARG A 117 2.03 4.43 -18.33
N ARG A 118 3.28 3.98 -18.24
CA ARG A 118 3.60 2.54 -18.20
C ARG A 118 2.85 1.88 -17.05
N LYS A 119 2.32 0.70 -17.31
CA LYS A 119 1.45 -0.04 -16.40
C LYS A 119 2.26 -1.14 -15.74
N PHE A 120 2.08 -1.32 -14.45
CA PHE A 120 2.80 -2.30 -13.67
C PHE A 120 1.81 -3.15 -12.88
N THR A 121 2.16 -4.43 -12.72
CA THR A 121 1.42 -5.37 -11.88
C THR A 121 2.37 -6.31 -11.18
N GLY A 122 2.02 -6.77 -9.99
CA GLY A 122 2.79 -7.78 -9.26
C GLY A 122 1.94 -8.49 -8.22
N PRO A 123 2.08 -9.82 -8.06
CA PRO A 123 1.50 -10.53 -6.92
C PRO A 123 2.19 -10.06 -5.64
N GLY A 124 1.48 -10.06 -4.53
CA GLY A 124 2.02 -9.58 -3.27
C GLY A 124 1.27 -10.08 -2.05
N SER A 125 1.73 -9.63 -0.90
CA SER A 125 1.11 -9.90 0.39
C SER A 125 1.23 -8.69 1.31
N VAL A 126 0.20 -8.48 2.12
CA VAL A 126 0.14 -7.41 3.11
C VAL A 126 0.09 -8.06 4.48
N PHE A 127 0.91 -7.53 5.39
CA PHE A 127 0.86 -7.85 6.81
C PHE A 127 0.73 -6.55 7.58
N LEU A 128 -0.29 -6.45 8.41
CA LEU A 128 -0.50 -5.34 9.34
C LEU A 128 -0.46 -5.86 10.77
N GLN A 129 0.15 -5.07 11.66
CA GLN A 129 -0.02 -5.20 13.10
C GLN A 129 -0.63 -3.91 13.59
N TYR A 130 -1.79 -4.02 14.22
CA TYR A 130 -2.45 -2.92 14.89
C TYR A 130 -2.15 -3.00 16.38
N ASN A 131 -1.77 -1.88 16.99
CA ASN A 131 -1.63 -1.77 18.44
C ASN A 131 -3.01 -1.72 19.14
N ALA A 132 -3.01 -1.70 20.47
CA ALA A 132 -4.23 -1.63 21.27
C ALA A 132 -5.08 -0.36 21.00
N ALA A 133 -4.48 0.72 20.49
CA ALA A 133 -5.16 1.95 20.10
C ALA A 133 -5.75 1.90 18.67
N GLY A 134 -5.64 0.75 17.98
CA GLY A 134 -6.14 0.57 16.62
C GLY A 134 -5.30 1.26 15.55
N LYS A 135 -4.08 1.70 15.86
CA LYS A 135 -3.13 2.27 14.90
C LYS A 135 -2.21 1.19 14.35
N ILE A 136 -1.78 1.35 13.10
CA ILE A 136 -0.80 0.45 12.48
C ILE A 136 0.57 0.68 13.15
N ASP A 137 1.05 -0.30 13.92
CA ASP A 137 2.41 -0.30 14.48
C ASP A 137 3.42 -0.90 13.50
N ARG A 138 2.98 -1.86 12.66
CA ARG A 138 3.84 -2.52 11.70
C ARG A 138 3.11 -2.78 10.40
N LEU A 139 3.77 -2.43 9.31
CA LEU A 139 3.37 -2.77 7.96
C LEU A 139 4.48 -3.63 7.34
N ARG A 140 4.12 -4.72 6.67
CA ARG A 140 4.97 -5.34 5.66
C ARG A 140 4.17 -5.46 4.38
N LEU A 141 4.63 -4.78 3.34
CA LEU A 141 4.09 -4.86 2.00
C LEU A 141 5.15 -5.53 1.13
N TYR A 142 4.88 -6.76 0.72
CA TYR A 142 5.69 -7.44 -0.28
C TYR A 142 4.95 -7.41 -1.61
N VAL A 143 5.62 -6.92 -2.63
CA VAL A 143 5.23 -7.09 -4.02
C VAL A 143 6.37 -7.87 -4.65
N GLY A 144 6.06 -9.02 -5.23
CA GLY A 144 7.02 -9.92 -5.87
C GLY A 144 7.54 -9.35 -7.18
N GLU A 145 7.72 -10.20 -8.20
CA GLU A 145 8.16 -9.76 -9.52
C GLU A 145 7.18 -8.72 -10.09
N ILE A 146 7.63 -7.46 -10.13
CA ILE A 146 6.88 -6.34 -10.71
C ILE A 146 7.09 -6.41 -12.21
N SER A 147 6.05 -6.76 -12.94
CA SER A 147 6.07 -6.82 -14.40
C SER A 147 5.46 -5.55 -14.97
N GLU A 148 6.09 -5.02 -16.01
CA GLU A 148 5.39 -4.10 -16.90
C GLU A 148 4.32 -4.85 -17.69
N VAL A 149 3.13 -4.26 -17.82
CA VAL A 149 2.03 -4.80 -18.60
C VAL A 149 2.08 -4.23 -20.01
N THR A 150 2.45 -5.07 -20.97
CA THR A 150 2.32 -4.80 -22.41
C THR A 150 1.01 -5.38 -22.92
N ALA A 151 0.23 -4.61 -23.68
CA ALA A 151 -0.95 -5.14 -24.35
C ALA A 151 -0.53 -6.17 -25.42
N LEU A 152 -1.25 -7.28 -25.50
CA LEU A 152 -1.11 -8.27 -26.57
C LEU A 152 -1.79 -7.79 -27.84
#